data_AF-A0A1Y4SME9-F1
#
_entry.id   AF-A0A1Y4SME9-F1
#
_cell.length_a   1.000
_cell.length_b   1.000
_cell.length_c   1.000
_cell.angle_alpha   90.00
_cell.angle_beta   90.00
_cell.angle_gamma   90.00
#
_symmetry.space_group_name_H-M   'P 1'
#
loop_
_entity.id
_entity.type
_entity.pdbx_description
1 polymer ?
#
loop_
_entity_poly.entity_id
_entity_poly.type
_entity_poly.pdbx_seq_one_letter_code
_entity_poly.pdbx_strand_id
1 'polypeptide(L)'
;MKNLEKILDCTNVNHDKTHICKYAYGLKHERDCIGISCIKCEFKSAINILEYLNKEYKKPIKMSSFEYDVLDSFLNTRTDHVSDYTFGDFDFFKILKNKGYYKNVDPNLTLREIYERAGD
;
A
#
# COMPACT_ATOMS: atom_id res chain seq x y z
N MET A 1 4.83 3.91 -6.62
CA MET A 1 4.69 4.31 -5.20
C MET A 1 4.21 5.76 -5.16
N LYS A 2 2.90 6.03 -5.21
CA LYS A 2 2.37 7.39 -5.45
C LYS A 2 2.91 8.47 -4.49
N ASN A 3 3.11 8.14 -3.21
CA ASN A 3 3.64 9.11 -2.23
C ASN A 3 5.17 9.29 -2.33
N LEU A 4 5.91 8.28 -2.79
CA LEU A 4 7.36 8.40 -3.02
C LEU A 4 7.66 9.12 -4.34
N GLU A 5 6.88 8.86 -5.38
CA GLU A 5 6.92 9.61 -6.65
C GLU A 5 6.59 11.09 -6.41
N LYS A 6 5.54 11.40 -5.64
CA LYS A 6 5.25 12.78 -5.22
C LYS A 6 6.38 13.45 -4.43
N ILE A 7 7.03 12.71 -3.52
CA ILE A 7 8.20 13.22 -2.79
C ILE A 7 9.38 13.46 -3.73
N LEU A 8 9.67 12.52 -4.63
CA LEU A 8 10.77 12.62 -5.59
C LEU A 8 10.55 13.78 -6.57
N ASP A 9 9.33 13.93 -7.09
CA ASP A 9 8.92 15.06 -7.95
C ASP A 9 9.05 16.39 -7.21
N CYS A 10 8.70 16.46 -5.92
CA CYS A 10 8.85 17.67 -5.12
C CYS A 10 10.31 17.96 -4.73
N THR A 11 11.17 16.95 -4.56
CA THR A 11 12.61 17.14 -4.27
C THR A 11 13.41 17.58 -5.50
N ASN A 12 12.95 17.27 -6.71
CA ASN A 12 13.58 17.71 -7.95
C ASN A 12 13.36 19.21 -8.26
N VAL A 13 12.41 19.88 -7.58
CA VAL A 13 12.01 21.27 -7.90
C VAL A 13 12.78 22.31 -7.10
N ASN A 14 13.42 21.97 -5.97
CA ASN A 14 14.20 22.93 -5.19
C ASN A 14 15.28 22.23 -4.35
N HIS A 15 16.48 22.16 -4.90
CA HIS A 15 17.64 21.52 -4.27
C HIS A 15 18.08 22.15 -2.93
N ASP A 16 17.57 23.32 -2.54
CA ASP A 16 18.28 24.14 -1.57
C ASP A 16 17.69 24.31 -0.16
N LYS A 17 16.37 24.27 0.11
CA LYS A 17 15.90 24.67 1.47
C LYS A 17 14.65 23.99 2.03
N THR A 18 14.07 23.00 1.37
CA THR A 18 12.84 22.37 1.88
C THR A 18 13.15 21.01 2.50
N HIS A 19 13.21 20.97 3.84
CA HIS A 19 13.38 19.71 4.55
C HIS A 19 12.21 18.77 4.26
N ILE A 20 12.51 17.55 3.79
CA ILE A 20 11.56 16.46 3.52
C ILE A 20 10.58 16.20 4.69
N CYS A 21 11.00 16.53 5.93
CA CYS A 21 10.19 16.51 7.14
C CYS A 21 8.90 17.35 7.02
N LYS A 22 8.97 18.52 6.36
CA LYS A 22 7.86 19.47 6.24
C LYS A 22 6.86 19.01 5.20
N TYR A 23 7.35 18.35 4.16
CA TYR A 23 6.52 17.80 3.10
C TYR A 23 5.73 16.58 3.58
N ALA A 24 6.40 15.63 4.25
CA ALA A 24 5.73 14.50 4.88
C ALA A 24 4.66 14.97 5.89
N TYR A 25 4.93 16.06 6.61
CA TYR A 25 3.95 16.68 7.50
C TYR A 25 2.73 17.23 6.75
N GLY A 26 2.95 17.96 5.65
CA GLY A 26 1.87 18.48 4.81
C GLY A 26 1.02 17.38 4.17
N LEU A 27 1.66 16.29 3.71
CA LEU A 27 0.94 15.12 3.20
C LEU A 27 0.04 14.48 4.27
N LYS A 28 0.53 14.38 5.51
CA LYS A 28 -0.21 13.70 6.58
C LYS A 28 -1.34 14.55 7.17
N HIS A 29 -1.14 15.87 7.29
CA HIS A 29 -2.06 16.76 8.00
C HIS A 29 -2.82 17.73 7.08
N GLU A 30 -2.61 17.65 5.77
CA GLU A 30 -3.22 18.51 4.75
C GLU A 30 -3.03 20.02 5.03
N ARG A 31 -1.91 20.39 5.66
CA ARG A 31 -1.61 21.78 6.03
C ARG A 31 -0.11 22.07 6.01
N ASP A 32 0.22 23.33 5.78
CA ASP A 32 1.61 23.76 5.77
C ASP A 32 2.29 23.59 7.14
N CYS A 33 3.54 23.15 7.10
CA CYS A 33 4.40 23.04 8.28
C CYS A 33 4.91 24.44 8.68
N ILE A 34 4.00 25.29 9.16
CA ILE A 34 4.29 26.64 9.65
C ILE A 34 4.70 26.53 11.13
N GLY A 35 5.93 26.94 11.45
CA GLY A 35 6.39 27.07 12.84
C GLY A 35 6.90 25.80 13.53
N ILE A 36 6.87 24.64 12.89
CA ILE A 36 7.44 23.39 13.45
C ILE A 36 8.87 23.21 12.95
N SER A 37 9.84 23.26 13.87
CA SER A 37 11.22 22.85 13.57
C SER A 37 11.26 21.37 13.23
N CYS A 38 12.06 20.96 12.22
CA CYS A 38 12.20 19.53 11.87
C CYS A 38 12.65 18.69 13.06
N ILE A 39 13.44 19.23 13.99
CA ILE A 39 13.88 18.51 15.20
C ILE A 39 12.69 18.12 16.09
N LYS A 40 11.63 18.93 16.09
CA LYS A 40 10.39 18.73 16.84
C LYS A 40 9.28 18.09 15.99
N CYS A 41 9.52 17.85 14.70
CA CYS A 41 8.57 17.23 13.80
C CYS A 41 8.49 15.72 14.06
N GLU A 42 7.32 15.11 13.90
CA GLU A 42 7.19 13.65 13.91
C GLU A 42 7.98 12.99 12.77
N PHE A 43 8.27 13.76 11.71
CA PHE A 43 9.10 13.39 10.57
C PHE A 43 10.56 13.85 10.73
N LYS A 44 11.06 14.00 11.97
CA LYS A 44 12.44 14.44 12.27
C LYS A 44 13.53 13.53 11.73
N SER A 45 13.20 12.28 11.41
CA SER A 45 14.14 11.30 10.85
C SER A 45 13.63 10.77 9.52
N ALA A 46 14.56 10.37 8.66
CA ALA A 46 14.23 9.66 7.43
C ALA A 46 13.47 8.35 7.71
N ILE A 47 13.76 7.69 8.84
CA ILE A 47 13.06 6.46 9.27
C ILE A 47 11.58 6.73 9.49
N ASN A 48 11.22 7.77 10.24
CA ASN A 48 9.81 8.08 10.53
C ASN A 48 9.03 8.46 9.26
N ILE A 49 9.71 9.10 8.31
CA ILE A 49 9.15 9.41 6.98
C ILE A 49 8.91 8.11 6.21
N LEU A 50 9.91 7.22 6.16
CA LEU A 50 9.79 5.93 5.50
C LEU A 50 8.71 5.07 6.14
N GLU A 51 8.59 5.02 7.46
CA GLU A 51 7.54 4.29 8.17
C GLU A 51 6.13 4.81 7.81
N TYR A 52 5.95 6.13 7.74
CA TYR A 52 4.69 6.72 7.30
C TYR A 52 4.39 6.42 5.84
N LEU A 53 5.37 6.59 4.96
CA LEU A 53 5.21 6.27 3.53
C LEU A 53 4.95 4.78 3.31
N ASN A 54 5.54 3.92 4.14
CA ASN A 54 5.37 2.49 4.07
C ASN A 54 4.04 2.02 4.69
N LYS A 55 3.45 2.78 5.62
CA LYS A 55 2.10 2.51 6.14
C LYS A 55 1.03 2.55 5.04
N GLU A 56 1.18 3.42 4.05
CA GLU A 56 0.26 3.49 2.90
C GLU A 56 0.75 2.70 1.68
N TYR A 57 2.04 2.36 1.61
CA TYR A 57 2.55 1.56 0.52
C TYR A 57 2.19 0.09 0.68
N LYS A 58 1.08 -0.29 0.05
CA LYS A 58 0.76 -1.69 -0.21
C LYS A 58 1.48 -2.12 -1.49
N LYS A 59 2.45 -3.04 -1.38
CA LYS A 59 3.18 -3.60 -2.55
C LYS A 59 2.16 -4.19 -3.56
N PRO A 60 2.23 -3.82 -4.85
CA PRO A 60 1.38 -4.40 -5.88
C PRO A 60 1.53 -5.92 -5.91
N ILE A 61 0.41 -6.62 -6.08
CA ILE A 61 0.37 -8.07 -6.21
C ILE A 61 0.20 -8.39 -7.68
N LYS A 62 1.28 -8.88 -8.28
CA LYS A 62 1.26 -9.36 -9.65
C LYS A 62 0.46 -10.66 -9.73
N MET A 63 -0.62 -10.61 -10.49
CA MET A 63 -1.49 -11.73 -10.82
C MET A 63 -1.86 -11.68 -12.30
N SER A 64 -2.18 -12.83 -12.88
CA SER A 64 -2.73 -12.95 -14.22
C SER A 64 -4.19 -12.47 -14.25
N SER A 65 -4.70 -12.11 -15.42
CA SER A 65 -6.11 -11.76 -15.60
C SER A 65 -7.05 -12.86 -15.10
N PHE A 66 -6.70 -14.13 -15.34
CA PHE A 66 -7.47 -15.27 -14.83
C PHE A 66 -7.53 -15.31 -13.29
N GLU A 67 -6.41 -15.08 -12.61
CA GLU A 67 -6.36 -15.05 -11.15
C GLU A 67 -7.17 -13.88 -10.58
N TYR A 68 -7.14 -12.74 -11.27
CA TYR A 68 -7.97 -11.59 -10.93
C TYR A 68 -9.46 -11.90 -11.10
N ASP A 69 -9.88 -12.41 -12.26
CA ASP A 69 -11.28 -12.71 -12.57
C ASP A 69 -11.88 -13.74 -11.61
N VAL A 70 -11.09 -14.75 -11.21
CA VAL A 70 -11.51 -15.75 -10.21
C VAL A 70 -11.69 -15.11 -8.83
N LEU A 71 -10.78 -14.22 -8.41
CA LEU A 71 -10.89 -13.51 -7.14
C LEU A 71 -12.09 -12.57 -7.14
N ASP A 72 -12.26 -11.77 -8.19
CA ASP A 72 -13.38 -10.85 -8.37
C ASP A 72 -14.72 -11.61 -8.35
N SER A 73 -14.83 -12.70 -9.11
CA SER A 73 -16.02 -13.55 -9.12
C SER A 73 -16.30 -14.15 -7.74
N PHE A 74 -15.27 -14.57 -7.00
CA PHE A 74 -15.43 -15.08 -5.65
C PHE A 74 -15.96 -14.02 -4.68
N LEU A 75 -15.45 -12.79 -4.78
CA LEU A 75 -15.89 -11.65 -3.97
C LEU A 75 -17.32 -11.22 -4.29
N ASN A 76 -17.71 -11.22 -5.57
CA ASN A 76 -19.02 -10.75 -6.04
C ASN A 76 -20.15 -11.80 -5.89
N THR A 77 -19.83 -13.07 -5.63
CA THR A 77 -20.82 -14.15 -5.46
C THR A 77 -21.22 -14.40 -4.00
N ARG A 78 -20.54 -13.76 -3.05
CA ARG A 78 -20.72 -13.95 -1.60
C ARG A 78 -21.38 -12.70 -1.01
N THR A 79 -22.46 -12.88 -0.26
CA THR A 79 -23.24 -11.80 0.37
C THR A 79 -22.72 -11.40 1.75
N ASP A 80 -21.82 -12.21 2.31
CA ASP A 80 -21.18 -12.07 3.60
C ASP A 80 -19.84 -11.33 3.50
N HIS A 81 -19.29 -10.88 4.64
CA HIS A 81 -18.02 -10.15 4.80
C HIS A 81 -16.76 -10.96 4.37
N VAL A 82 -16.87 -11.80 3.34
CA VAL A 82 -15.84 -12.66 2.74
C VAL A 82 -14.57 -11.87 2.42
N SER A 83 -14.70 -10.60 2.05
CA SER A 83 -13.57 -9.74 1.72
C SER A 83 -12.64 -9.45 2.91
N ASP A 84 -13.11 -9.57 4.15
CA ASP A 84 -12.33 -9.36 5.37
C ASP A 84 -11.59 -10.63 5.85
N TYR A 85 -11.89 -11.79 5.26
CA TYR A 85 -11.17 -13.04 5.55
C TYR A 85 -9.82 -13.08 4.83
N THR A 86 -8.88 -13.82 5.41
CA THR A 86 -7.56 -14.01 4.81
C THR A 86 -7.62 -14.99 3.65
N PHE A 87 -6.71 -14.84 2.69
CA PHE A 87 -6.58 -15.77 1.57
C PHE A 87 -6.36 -17.22 2.03
N GLY A 88 -5.64 -17.38 3.14
CA GLY A 88 -5.38 -18.65 3.81
C GLY A 88 -6.58 -19.26 4.53
N ASP A 89 -7.70 -18.57 4.67
CA ASP A 89 -8.92 -19.14 5.27
C ASP A 89 -9.67 -20.04 4.28
N PHE A 90 -9.41 -19.91 2.97
CA PHE A 90 -10.14 -20.62 1.94
C PHE A 90 -9.30 -21.74 1.31
N ASP A 91 -9.74 -22.98 1.49
CA ASP A 91 -9.08 -24.15 0.89
C ASP A 91 -9.07 -24.09 -0.64
N PHE A 92 -10.09 -23.48 -1.26
CA PHE A 92 -10.13 -23.20 -2.69
C PHE A 92 -8.88 -22.45 -3.17
N PHE A 93 -8.53 -21.36 -2.50
CA PHE A 93 -7.37 -20.54 -2.83
C PHE A 93 -6.04 -21.24 -2.51
N LYS A 94 -5.96 -22.02 -1.43
CA LYS A 94 -4.79 -22.87 -1.14
C LYS A 94 -4.52 -23.89 -2.25
N ILE A 95 -5.57 -24.56 -2.74
CA ILE A 95 -5.45 -25.55 -3.82
C ILE A 95 -4.95 -24.89 -5.10
N LEU A 96 -5.49 -23.72 -5.47
CA LEU A 96 -5.01 -22.96 -6.62
C LEU A 96 -3.55 -22.53 -6.43
N LYS A 97 -3.17 -22.11 -5.22
CA LYS A 97 -1.79 -21.76 -4.90
C LYS A 97 -0.82 -22.94 -5.08
N ASN A 98 -1.20 -24.12 -4.61
CA ASN A 98 -0.40 -25.35 -4.78
C ASN A 98 -0.28 -25.78 -6.24
N LYS A 99 -1.26 -25.42 -7.10
CA LYS A 99 -1.20 -25.63 -8.55
C LYS A 99 -0.36 -24.57 -9.28
N GLY A 100 0.19 -23.60 -8.56
CA GLY A 100 1.03 -22.55 -9.11
C GLY A 100 0.28 -21.28 -9.51
N TYR A 101 -0.98 -21.11 -9.12
CA TYR A 101 -1.65 -19.81 -9.20
C TYR A 101 -1.33 -18.98 -7.95
N TYR A 102 -1.63 -17.68 -7.94
CA TYR A 102 -1.46 -16.76 -6.82
C TYR A 102 -0.08 -16.88 -6.12
N LYS A 103 0.99 -17.14 -6.89
CA LYS A 103 2.33 -17.46 -6.34
C LYS A 103 2.82 -16.38 -5.38
N ASN A 104 2.57 -15.12 -5.74
CA ASN A 104 3.05 -13.94 -5.03
C ASN A 104 2.08 -13.41 -3.95
N VAL A 105 0.97 -14.11 -3.68
CA VAL A 105 0.01 -13.73 -2.65
C VAL A 105 0.44 -14.26 -1.29
N ASP A 106 0.53 -13.39 -0.29
CA ASP A 106 0.70 -13.82 1.11
C ASP A 106 -0.63 -14.37 1.64
N PRO A 107 -0.67 -15.62 2.16
CA PRO A 107 -1.89 -16.22 2.72
C PRO A 107 -2.52 -15.41 3.87
N ASN A 108 -1.76 -14.57 4.57
CA ASN A 108 -2.26 -13.77 5.68
C ASN A 108 -2.94 -12.46 5.25
N LEU A 109 -2.85 -12.08 3.97
CA LEU A 109 -3.56 -10.91 3.47
C LEU A 109 -5.05 -11.20 3.33
N THR A 110 -5.86 -10.20 3.63
CA THR A 110 -7.30 -10.28 3.36
C THR A 110 -7.58 -10.29 1.86
N LEU A 111 -8.68 -10.91 1.44
CA LEU A 111 -9.09 -10.91 0.04
C LEU A 111 -9.29 -9.48 -0.48
N ARG A 112 -9.79 -8.56 0.35
CA ARG A 112 -9.88 -7.12 0.05
C ARG A 112 -8.52 -6.51 -0.23
N GLU A 113 -7.55 -6.73 0.65
CA GLU A 113 -6.21 -6.21 0.44
C GLU A 113 -5.55 -6.76 -0.81
N ILE A 114 -5.82 -8.02 -1.16
CA ILE A 114 -5.29 -8.62 -2.39
C ILE A 114 -5.92 -7.96 -3.61
N TYR A 115 -7.23 -7.78 -3.59
CA TYR A 115 -7.99 -7.13 -4.66
C TYR A 115 -7.59 -5.66 -4.86
N GLU A 116 -7.48 -4.87 -3.79
CA GLU A 116 -7.03 -3.47 -3.85
C GLU A 116 -5.58 -3.30 -4.35
N ARG A 117 -4.75 -4.34 -4.16
CA ARG A 117 -3.35 -4.38 -4.60
C ARG A 117 -3.17 -5.04 -5.96
N ALA A 118 -4.24 -5.56 -6.55
CA ALA A 118 -4.22 -6.15 -7.87
C ALA A 118 -4.08 -5.03 -8.91
N GLY A 119 -2.91 -4.93 -9.51
CA GLY A 119 -2.59 -3.89 -10.49
C GLY A 119 -1.24 -4.17 -11.11
N ASP A 120 -1.14 -3.93 -12.42
CA ASP A 120 -0.02 -4.27 -13.31
C ASP A 120 1.35 -3.72 -12.89
#